data_AF-A0A8J3Z6J7-F1
#
_entry.id   AF-A0A8J3Z6J7-F1
#
_cell.length_a   1.000
_cell.length_b   1.000
_cell.length_c   1.000
_cell.angle_alpha   90.00
_cell.angle_beta   90.00
_cell.angle_gamma   90.00
#
_symmetry.space_group_name_H-M   'P 1'
#
loop_
_entity.id
_entity.type
_entity.pdbx_description
1 polymer ?
#
loop_
_entity_poly.entity_id
_entity_poly.type
_entity_poly.pdbx_seq_one_letter_code
_entity_poly.pdbx_strand_id
1 'polypeptide(L)'
;MTIGSADEEALHRPDLPFAAVQRHGPVWPSSEADLTTFAAEFPPDTVALDAAEIYLSPFGAKGGSQRHVQISADDKAGFTARELMRKAAELQAPHLGSQAVVEGVGIYRSGLHRGRPSFYLWGAISRLETHLARSQTNDTDEADEAE
;
A
#
# COMPACT_ATOMS: atom_id res chain seq x y z
N MET A 1 29.99 21.83 9.48
CA MET A 1 29.45 20.52 9.91
C MET A 1 28.06 20.42 9.29
N THR A 2 27.97 19.81 8.12
CA THR A 2 26.76 19.77 7.30
C THR A 2 25.86 18.65 7.80
N ILE A 3 25.20 18.89 8.93
CA ILE A 3 24.11 18.03 9.42
C ILE A 3 22.90 18.42 8.56
N GLY A 4 22.72 17.75 7.44
CA GLY A 4 21.70 18.14 6.46
C GLY A 4 21.33 17.03 5.50
N SER A 5 22.26 16.43 4.76
CA SER A 5 21.83 15.58 3.64
C SER A 5 21.49 14.14 4.02
N ALA A 6 22.31 13.44 4.82
CA ALA A 6 22.14 12.01 5.06
C ALA A 6 20.97 11.67 6.01
N ASP A 7 20.80 12.46 7.07
CA ASP A 7 19.69 12.27 8.01
C ASP A 7 18.34 12.68 7.38
N GLU A 8 18.35 13.69 6.51
CA GLU A 8 17.18 14.13 5.77
C GLU A 8 16.80 13.13 4.66
N GLU A 9 17.77 12.57 3.95
CA GLU A 9 17.56 11.53 2.95
C GLU A 9 17.03 10.24 3.59
N ALA A 10 17.55 9.88 4.77
CA ALA A 10 17.04 8.75 5.57
C ALA A 10 15.59 8.96 6.03
N LEU A 11 15.16 10.22 6.23
CA LEU A 11 13.81 10.58 6.63
C LEU A 11 12.84 10.59 5.43
N HIS A 12 13.21 11.27 4.35
CA HIS A 12 12.32 11.54 3.23
C HIS A 12 12.25 10.39 2.23
N ARG A 13 13.29 9.56 2.13
CA ARG A 13 13.37 8.37 1.27
C ARG A 13 12.69 8.53 -0.10
N PRO A 14 13.03 9.56 -0.91
CA PRO A 14 12.42 9.78 -2.21
C PRO A 14 12.67 8.61 -3.18
N ASP A 15 13.70 7.82 -2.91
CA ASP A 15 14.08 6.60 -3.62
C ASP A 15 13.05 5.47 -3.50
N LEU A 16 12.23 5.45 -2.43
CA LEU A 16 11.21 4.41 -2.26
C LEU A 16 10.07 4.56 -3.27
N PRO A 17 9.63 3.45 -3.89
CA PRO A 17 8.64 3.47 -4.95
C PRO A 17 7.29 3.97 -4.46
N PHE A 18 6.51 4.57 -5.37
CA PHE A 18 5.11 4.88 -5.09
C PHE A 18 4.28 3.61 -4.89
N ALA A 19 4.43 2.61 -5.77
CA ALA A 19 3.79 1.30 -5.65
C ALA A 19 4.85 0.24 -5.36
N ALA A 20 4.85 -0.28 -4.13
CA ALA A 20 5.82 -1.30 -3.69
C ALA A 20 5.53 -2.67 -4.30
N VAL A 21 4.25 -3.02 -4.34
CA VAL A 21 3.72 -4.23 -4.96
C VAL A 21 2.34 -3.90 -5.51
N GLN A 22 2.01 -4.40 -6.70
CA GLN A 22 0.71 -4.25 -7.34
C GLN A 22 0.45 -5.48 -8.21
N ARG A 23 -0.75 -6.07 -8.10
CA ARG A 23 -1.12 -7.22 -8.92
C ARG A 23 -2.62 -7.33 -9.14
N HIS A 24 -3.00 -7.50 -10.40
CA HIS A 24 -4.36 -7.86 -10.81
C HIS A 24 -4.60 -9.35 -10.62
N GLY A 25 -5.81 -9.73 -10.22
CA GLY A 25 -6.23 -11.13 -10.05
C GLY A 25 -6.36 -11.57 -8.59
N PRO A 26 -5.28 -11.57 -7.78
CA PRO A 26 -5.35 -11.97 -6.38
C PRO A 26 -6.29 -11.07 -5.59
N VAL A 27 -7.00 -11.64 -4.63
CA VAL A 27 -7.85 -10.90 -3.69
C VAL A 27 -7.20 -10.96 -2.32
N TRP A 28 -7.33 -9.90 -1.54
CA TRP A 28 -6.88 -9.91 -0.15
C TRP A 28 -7.53 -11.08 0.62
N PRO A 29 -6.74 -11.92 1.30
CA PRO A 29 -7.29 -13.04 2.05
C PRO A 29 -8.05 -12.53 3.27
N SER A 30 -9.22 -13.11 3.54
CA SER A 30 -10.06 -12.78 4.70
C SER A 30 -9.90 -13.76 5.86
N SER A 31 -9.10 -14.81 5.68
CA SER A 31 -8.85 -15.85 6.69
C SER A 31 -7.36 -16.16 6.83
N GLU A 32 -6.95 -16.61 8.02
CA GLU A 32 -5.57 -17.00 8.31
C GLU A 32 -5.12 -18.21 7.47
N ALA A 33 -6.05 -19.12 7.17
CA ALA A 33 -5.79 -20.33 6.38
C ALA A 33 -5.32 -20.01 4.95
N ASP A 34 -5.74 -18.87 4.40
CA ASP A 34 -5.44 -18.46 3.03
C ASP A 34 -4.13 -17.67 2.91
N LEU A 35 -3.57 -17.18 4.03
CA LEU A 35 -2.40 -16.30 4.03
C LEU A 35 -1.16 -16.94 3.40
N THR A 36 -0.92 -18.21 3.71
CA THR A 36 0.27 -18.93 3.21
C THR A 36 0.20 -19.10 1.69
N THR A 37 -0.96 -19.52 1.19
CA THR A 37 -1.21 -19.68 -0.25
C THR A 37 -1.11 -18.35 -0.97
N PHE A 38 -1.73 -17.29 -0.42
CA PHE A 38 -1.69 -15.95 -0.97
C PHE A 38 -0.25 -15.41 -1.08
N ALA A 39 0.55 -15.51 -0.01
CA ALA A 39 1.93 -15.04 -0.02
C ALA A 39 2.80 -15.83 -1.02
N ALA A 40 2.50 -17.12 -1.23
CA ALA A 40 3.24 -17.97 -2.16
C ALA A 40 3.14 -17.50 -3.63
N GLU A 41 2.11 -16.73 -3.96
CA GLU A 41 1.94 -16.16 -5.30
C GLU A 41 2.98 -15.09 -5.65
N PHE A 42 3.69 -14.55 -4.66
CA PHE A 42 4.69 -13.49 -4.83
C PHE A 42 6.12 -14.05 -4.83
N PRO A 43 7.04 -13.52 -5.67
CA PRO A 43 8.42 -13.98 -5.70
C PRO A 43 9.11 -13.84 -4.32
N PRO A 44 9.82 -14.88 -3.84
CA PRO A 44 10.45 -14.85 -2.51
C PRO A 44 11.65 -13.90 -2.42
N ASP A 45 12.42 -13.76 -3.50
CA ASP A 45 13.73 -13.08 -3.48
C ASP A 45 13.72 -11.72 -4.17
N THR A 46 12.57 -11.25 -4.65
CA THR A 46 12.45 -9.92 -5.27
C THR A 46 12.32 -8.87 -4.17
N VAL A 47 13.32 -8.02 -4.04
CA VAL A 47 13.27 -6.84 -3.17
C VAL A 47 12.15 -5.92 -3.66
N ALA A 48 11.18 -5.64 -2.78
CA ALA A 48 10.06 -4.74 -3.07
C ALA A 48 10.27 -3.36 -2.43
N LEU A 49 10.88 -3.31 -1.25
CA LEU A 49 11.16 -2.07 -0.52
C LEU A 49 12.50 -2.17 0.21
N ASP A 50 13.43 -1.28 -0.09
CA ASP A 50 14.71 -1.18 0.60
C ASP A 50 14.59 -0.37 1.90
N ALA A 51 13.74 -0.81 2.82
CA ALA A 51 13.53 -0.15 4.11
C ALA A 51 13.40 -1.16 5.24
N ALA A 52 14.15 -0.95 6.31
CA ALA A 52 14.11 -1.83 7.48
C ALA A 52 12.77 -1.79 8.21
N GLU A 53 12.11 -0.61 8.24
CA GLU A 53 10.84 -0.39 8.93
C GLU A 53 9.94 0.56 8.15
N ILE A 54 8.65 0.23 8.09
CA ILE A 54 7.61 1.06 7.46
C ILE A 54 6.35 1.05 8.33
N TYR A 55 5.46 1.99 8.06
CA TYR A 55 4.07 1.90 8.51
C TYR A 55 3.17 1.41 7.38
N LEU A 56 2.28 0.46 7.70
CA LEU A 56 1.20 0.03 6.82
C LEU A 56 -0.15 0.47 7.38
N SER A 57 -1.00 1.02 6.53
CA SER A 57 -2.39 1.36 6.82
C SER A 57 -3.32 0.41 6.09
N PRO A 58 -3.96 -0.56 6.77
CA PRO A 58 -5.00 -1.37 6.17
C PRO A 58 -6.25 -0.54 5.88
N PHE A 59 -7.21 -1.12 5.17
CA PHE A 59 -8.54 -0.55 4.96
C PHE A 59 -9.62 -1.43 5.59
N GLY A 60 -10.74 -0.82 5.99
CA GLY A 60 -11.89 -1.52 6.57
C GLY A 60 -12.89 -1.99 5.51
N ALA A 61 -13.87 -2.78 5.91
CA ALA A 61 -14.91 -3.36 5.06
C ALA A 61 -15.69 -2.34 4.20
N LYS A 62 -15.70 -1.06 4.57
CA LYS A 62 -16.32 0.04 3.81
C LYS A 62 -15.30 0.91 3.04
N GLY A 63 -14.06 0.45 2.90
CA GLY A 63 -12.97 1.17 2.24
C GLY A 63 -12.30 2.27 3.09
N GLY A 64 -12.70 2.47 4.35
CA GLY A 64 -12.11 3.47 5.24
C GLY A 64 -10.72 3.05 5.74
N SER A 65 -9.74 3.96 5.74
CA SER A 65 -8.40 3.68 6.25
C SER A 65 -8.42 3.34 7.74
N GLN A 66 -7.62 2.35 8.12
CA GLN A 66 -7.44 1.91 9.50
C GLN A 66 -6.17 2.52 10.10
N ARG A 67 -5.90 2.20 11.37
CA ARG A 67 -4.72 2.71 12.07
C ARG A 67 -3.44 2.20 11.38
N HIS A 68 -2.45 3.09 11.28
CA HIS A 68 -1.09 2.74 10.85
C HIS A 68 -0.46 1.75 11.83
N VAL A 69 0.07 0.65 11.29
CA VAL A 69 0.80 -0.38 12.04
C VAL A 69 2.24 -0.39 11.56
N GLN A 70 3.18 -0.27 12.49
CA GLN A 70 4.59 -0.41 12.17
C GLN A 70 4.91 -1.88 11.94
N ILE A 71 5.61 -2.16 10.85
CA ILE A 71 6.22 -3.46 10.58
C ILE A 71 7.71 -3.28 10.30
N SER A 72 8.45 -4.35 10.56
CA SER A 72 9.89 -4.40 10.28
C SER A 72 10.18 -5.58 9.35
N ALA A 73 11.16 -5.38 8.47
CA ALA A 73 11.74 -6.42 7.64
C ALA A 73 12.30 -7.55 8.53
N ASP A 74 12.18 -8.78 8.07
CA ASP A 74 12.64 -9.97 8.76
C ASP A 74 14.18 -9.96 8.86
N ASP A 75 14.86 -9.51 7.81
CA ASP A 75 16.32 -9.35 7.75
C ASP A 75 16.85 -8.01 8.31
N LYS A 76 15.94 -7.09 8.70
CA LYS A 76 16.23 -5.73 9.17
C LYS A 76 16.90 -4.79 8.15
N ALA A 77 16.91 -5.15 6.86
CA ALA A 77 17.44 -4.32 5.78
C ALA A 77 16.33 -3.88 4.82
N GLY A 78 15.53 -4.82 4.31
CA GLY A 78 14.50 -4.53 3.33
C GLY A 78 13.44 -5.63 3.23
N PHE A 79 12.32 -5.31 2.61
CA PHE A 79 11.23 -6.25 2.41
C PHE A 79 11.32 -6.90 1.04
N THR A 80 11.23 -8.23 1.01
CA THR A 80 10.91 -8.94 -0.24
C THR A 80 9.42 -8.83 -0.54
N ALA A 81 9.04 -9.00 -1.82
CA ALA A 81 7.64 -8.94 -2.23
C ALA A 81 6.77 -9.95 -1.47
N ARG A 82 7.24 -11.19 -1.32
CA ARG A 82 6.56 -12.24 -0.56
C ARG A 82 6.39 -11.88 0.91
N GLU A 83 7.46 -11.42 1.54
CA GLU A 83 7.44 -11.04 2.94
C GLU A 83 6.47 -9.88 3.18
N LEU A 84 6.58 -8.83 2.37
CA LEU A 84 5.74 -7.64 2.46
C LEU A 84 4.27 -7.99 2.29
N MET A 85 3.94 -8.80 1.28
CA MET A 85 2.55 -9.21 1.02
C MET A 85 2.00 -10.13 2.10
N ARG A 86 2.82 -11.02 2.68
CA ARG A 86 2.44 -11.82 3.84
C ARG A 86 2.04 -10.93 5.03
N LYS A 87 2.92 -10.01 5.43
CA LYS A 87 2.66 -9.09 6.56
C LYS A 87 1.47 -8.17 6.27
N ALA A 88 1.34 -7.68 5.03
CA ALA A 88 0.20 -6.85 4.63
C ALA A 88 -1.11 -7.63 4.71
N ALA A 89 -1.13 -8.89 4.26
CA ALA A 89 -2.30 -9.76 4.32
C ALA A 89 -2.70 -10.09 5.76
N GLU A 90 -1.73 -10.42 6.62
CA GLU A 90 -1.94 -10.63 8.06
C GLU A 90 -2.60 -9.41 8.72
N LEU A 91 -2.18 -8.20 8.36
CA LEU A 91 -2.76 -6.95 8.87
C LEU A 91 -4.13 -6.63 8.27
N GLN A 92 -4.36 -6.99 7.01
CA GLN A 92 -5.57 -6.64 6.27
C GLN A 92 -6.74 -7.57 6.58
N ALA A 93 -6.47 -8.87 6.79
CA ALA A 93 -7.49 -9.91 6.95
C ALA A 93 -8.56 -9.60 8.02
N PRO A 94 -8.21 -9.08 9.21
CA PRO A 94 -9.20 -8.75 10.25
C PRO A 94 -10.17 -7.63 9.88
N HIS A 95 -9.90 -6.87 8.80
CA HIS A 95 -10.61 -5.65 8.45
C HIS A 95 -11.51 -5.77 7.20
N LEU A 96 -11.36 -6.81 6.38
CA LEU A 96 -12.03 -6.93 5.07
C LEU A 96 -13.55 -7.13 5.15
N GLY A 97 -14.08 -7.67 6.24
CA GLY A 97 -15.50 -8.02 6.33
C GLY A 97 -15.91 -9.01 5.23
N SER A 98 -17.21 -9.03 4.89
CA SER A 98 -17.78 -9.98 3.92
C SER A 98 -17.94 -9.44 2.50
N GLN A 99 -17.72 -8.14 2.28
CA GLN A 99 -17.91 -7.48 0.98
C GLN A 99 -16.58 -7.18 0.33
N ALA A 100 -16.43 -7.56 -0.94
CA ALA A 100 -15.27 -7.17 -1.74
C ALA A 100 -15.40 -5.67 -2.09
N VAL A 101 -14.55 -4.86 -1.47
CA VAL A 101 -14.47 -3.39 -1.70
C VAL A 101 -13.47 -3.00 -2.77
N VAL A 102 -12.55 -3.91 -3.11
CA VAL A 102 -11.48 -3.69 -4.08
C VAL A 102 -11.16 -4.98 -4.82
N GLU A 103 -10.75 -4.85 -6.08
CA GLU A 103 -10.22 -5.95 -6.88
C GLU A 103 -8.70 -5.87 -6.94
N GLY A 104 -8.04 -7.04 -6.95
CA GLY A 104 -6.59 -7.09 -6.94
C GLY A 104 -6.00 -6.71 -5.59
N VAL A 105 -4.68 -6.54 -5.57
CA VAL A 105 -3.94 -6.11 -4.37
C VAL A 105 -2.86 -5.10 -4.73
N GLY A 106 -2.63 -4.16 -3.82
CA GLY A 106 -1.58 -3.16 -3.98
C GLY A 106 -1.16 -2.51 -2.66
N ILE A 107 0.11 -2.09 -2.61
CA ILE A 107 0.74 -1.38 -1.50
C ILE A 107 1.32 -0.08 -2.03
N TYR A 108 0.76 1.04 -1.57
CA TYR A 108 1.01 2.36 -2.15
C TYR A 108 1.51 3.34 -1.11
N ARG A 109 2.47 4.18 -1.48
CA ARG A 109 3.09 5.16 -0.60
C ARG A 109 2.09 6.27 -0.24
N SER A 110 1.96 6.55 1.06
CA SER A 110 1.12 7.63 1.61
C SER A 110 1.95 8.83 2.10
N GLY A 111 3.27 8.73 2.11
CA GLY A 111 4.19 9.76 2.61
C GLY A 111 4.97 9.28 3.83
N LEU A 112 4.94 10.06 4.92
CA LEU A 112 5.65 9.76 6.16
C LEU A 112 4.68 9.68 7.35
N HIS A 113 4.92 8.72 8.24
CA HIS A 113 4.25 8.62 9.52
C HIS A 113 5.30 8.54 10.63
N ARG A 114 5.29 9.52 11.56
CA ARG A 114 6.27 9.62 12.66
C ARG A 114 7.73 9.52 12.16
N GLY A 115 8.01 10.19 11.04
CA GLY A 115 9.32 10.24 10.43
C GLY A 115 9.77 8.93 9.78
N ARG A 116 8.84 8.07 9.35
CA ARG A 116 9.15 6.84 8.62
C ARG A 116 8.27 6.68 7.40
N PRO A 117 8.73 6.01 6.34
CA PRO A 117 7.92 5.72 5.18
C PRO A 117 6.60 5.03 5.57
N SER A 118 5.51 5.55 5.02
CA SER A 118 4.16 5.06 5.27
C SER A 118 3.50 4.65 3.97
N PHE A 119 2.79 3.54 4.00
CA PHE A 119 2.08 2.96 2.88
C PHE A 119 0.66 2.58 3.30
N TYR A 120 -0.27 2.58 2.34
CA TYR A 120 -1.62 2.05 2.51
C TYR A 120 -1.84 0.82 1.64
N LEU A 121 -2.72 -0.05 2.11
CA LEU A 121 -3.17 -1.24 1.37
C LEU A 121 -4.40 -0.87 0.54
N TRP A 122 -4.52 -1.45 -0.65
CA TRP A 122 -5.69 -1.29 -1.50
C TRP A 122 -5.77 -2.37 -2.60
N GLY A 123 -6.65 -2.20 -3.59
CA GLY A 123 -6.72 -3.05 -4.77
C GLY A 123 -5.55 -2.85 -5.74
N ALA A 124 -5.67 -3.44 -6.94
CA ALA A 124 -4.67 -3.32 -8.00
C ALA A 124 -4.60 -1.93 -8.63
N ILE A 125 -5.54 -1.01 -8.38
CA ILE A 125 -5.48 0.38 -8.87
C ILE A 125 -5.45 1.30 -7.68
N SER A 126 -4.56 2.29 -7.67
CA SER A 126 -4.40 3.17 -6.52
C SER A 126 -5.68 3.94 -6.18
N ARG A 127 -5.94 4.17 -4.89
CA ARG A 127 -7.00 5.11 -4.45
C ARG A 127 -6.79 6.51 -5.02
N LEU A 128 -5.54 6.96 -5.06
CA LEU A 128 -5.20 8.29 -5.58
C LEU A 128 -5.62 8.40 -7.05
N GLU A 129 -5.29 7.39 -7.87
CA GLU A 129 -5.67 7.33 -9.28
C GLU A 129 -7.20 7.28 -9.44
N THR A 130 -7.88 6.50 -8.60
CA THR A 130 -9.35 6.41 -8.61
C THR A 130 -10.02 7.76 -8.32
N HIS A 131 -9.47 8.55 -7.39
CA HIS A 131 -9.97 9.88 -7.08
C HIS A 131 -9.74 10.87 -8.21
N LEU A 132 -8.53 10.87 -8.81
CA LEU A 132 -8.19 11.75 -9.92
C LEU A 132 -9.08 11.52 -11.15
N ALA A 133 -9.37 10.25 -11.48
CA ALA A 133 -10.26 9.91 -12.58
C ALA A 133 -11.68 10.47 -12.36
N ARG A 134 -12.22 10.37 -11.15
CA ARG A 134 -13.56 10.89 -10.82
C ARG A 134 -13.65 12.41 -10.86
N SER A 135 -12.59 13.10 -10.44
CA SER A 135 -12.55 14.57 -10.50
C SER A 135 -12.56 15.07 -11.94
N GLN A 136 -11.87 14.39 -12.87
CA GLN A 136 -11.82 14.80 -14.28
C GLN A 136 -13.14 14.57 -15.03
N THR A 137 -13.93 13.54 -14.66
CA THR A 137 -15.25 13.30 -15.28
C THR A 137 -16.27 14.36 -14.86
N ASN A 138 -16.19 14.90 -13.64
CA ASN A 138 -17.14 15.92 -13.18
C ASN A 138 -16.93 17.30 -13.81
N ASP A 139 -15.73 17.60 -14.33
CA ASP A 139 -15.44 18.91 -14.97
C ASP A 139 -15.86 18.97 -16.45
N THR A 140 -16.30 17.85 -17.05
CA THR A 140 -16.64 17.80 -18.50
C THR A 140 -18.14 17.96 -18.78
N ASP A 141 -19.01 17.90 -17.76
CA ASP A 141 -20.47 17.98 -17.93
C ASP A 141 -21.07 19.40 -17.77
N GLU A 142 -20.25 20.45 -17.56
CA GLU A 142 -20.74 21.82 -17.28
C GLU A 142 -20.53 22.83 -18.42
N ALA A 143 -20.26 22.36 -19.66
CA ALA A 143 -19.90 23.22 -20.79
C ALA A 143 -20.94 23.33 -21.92
N ASP A 144 -22.17 22.82 -21.77
CA ASP A 144 -23.16 22.82 -22.87
C ASP A 144 -24.61 23.15 -22.46
N GLU A 145 -24.79 24.09 -21.52
CA GLU A 145 -26.06 24.80 -21.35
C GLU A 145 -25.83 26.31 -21.20
N ALA A 146 -25.60 26.98 -22.32
CA ALA A 146 -25.87 28.41 -22.47
C ALA A 146 -26.27 28.67 -23.92
N GLU A 147 -27.59 28.55 -24.17
CA GLU A 147 -28.29 29.11 -25.34
C GLU A 147 -28.07 30.62 -25.50
#